data_AF-A0A6V7IRH2-F1
#
_entry.id   AF-A0A6V7IRH2-F1
#
_cell.length_a   1.000
_cell.length_b   1.000
_cell.length_c   1.000
_cell.angle_alpha   90.00
_cell.angle_beta   90.00
_cell.angle_gamma   90.00
#
_symmetry.space_group_name_H-M   'P 1'
#
loop_
_entity.id
_entity.type
_entity.pdbx_description
1 polymer ?
#
loop_
_entity_poly.entity_id
_entity_poly.type
_entity_poly.pdbx_seq_one_letter_code
_entity_poly.pdbx_strand_id
1 'polypeptide(L)' 'WCDQLEEIMECPVCLEVPQENIYQCVRGHSFCQSCKKLLEICPVCKQPFCISRNFILERIISKFSEIK' A
#
# COMPACT_ATOMS: atom_id res chain seq x y z
N TRP A 1 -1.34 17.73 9.74
CA TRP A 1 -0.12 17.42 8.96
C TRP A 1 0.19 15.93 8.96
N CYS A 2 0.17 15.21 10.10
CA CYS A 2 0.35 13.75 10.11
C CYS A 2 -0.80 12.97 9.45
N ASP A 3 -2.06 13.39 9.63
CA ASP A 3 -3.22 12.62 9.13
C ASP A 3 -3.25 12.53 7.60
N GLN A 4 -2.87 13.60 6.91
CA GLN A 4 -2.80 13.63 5.44
C GLN A 4 -1.71 12.71 4.87
N LEU A 5 -0.66 12.42 5.64
CA LEU A 5 0.38 11.47 5.22
C LEU A 5 -0.08 10.03 5.42
N GLU A 6 -0.85 9.74 6.47
CA GLU A 6 -1.44 8.42 6.69
C GLU A 6 -2.42 8.06 5.56
N GLU A 7 -3.28 8.98 5.16
CA GLU A 7 -4.23 8.81 4.04
C GLU A 7 -3.53 8.40 2.73
N ILE A 8 -2.30 8.89 2.46
CA ILE A 8 -1.54 8.55 1.25
C ILE A 8 -0.95 7.14 1.33
N MET A 9 -0.69 6.64 2.54
CA MET A 9 -0.10 5.32 2.79
C MET A 9 -1.15 4.22 2.94
N GLU A 10 -2.43 4.57 3.07
CA GLU A 10 -3.53 3.63 3.22
C GLU A 10 -3.73 2.74 1.99
N CYS A 11 -4.15 1.51 2.26
CA CYS A 11 -4.68 0.64 1.22
C CYS A 11 -6.02 1.20 0.73
N PRO A 12 -6.23 1.43 -0.58
CA PRO A 12 -7.46 2.03 -1.11
C PRO A 12 -8.68 1.09 -1.06
N VAL A 13 -8.54 -0.09 -0.45
CA VAL A 13 -9.59 -1.10 -0.31
C VAL A 13 -10.12 -1.14 1.12
N CYS A 14 -9.23 -1.29 2.10
CA CYS A 14 -9.60 -1.37 3.52
C CYS A 14 -9.45 -0.03 4.27
N LEU A 15 -8.80 0.97 3.66
CA LEU A 15 -8.51 2.27 4.27
C LEU A 15 -7.69 2.17 5.56
N GLU A 16 -6.85 1.14 5.64
CA GLU A 16 -5.89 0.96 6.73
C GLU A 16 -4.46 1.13 6.19
N VAL A 17 -3.60 1.72 7.02
CA VAL A 17 -2.15 1.76 6.77
C VAL A 17 -1.59 0.35 6.87
N PRO A 18 -1.02 -0.22 5.80
CA PRO A 18 -0.51 -1.59 5.82
C PRO A 18 0.64 -1.75 6.83
N GLN A 19 0.57 -2.76 7.70
CA GLN A 19 1.64 -3.03 8.67
C GLN A 19 2.80 -3.86 8.10
N GLU A 20 2.55 -4.64 7.04
CA GLU A 20 3.50 -5.56 6.44
C GLU A 20 3.32 -5.64 4.92
N ASN A 21 4.02 -6.58 4.27
CA ASN A 21 3.86 -7.06 2.90
C ASN A 21 2.95 -6.19 2.01
N ILE A 22 3.54 -5.14 1.44
CA ILE A 22 2.82 -4.19 0.59
C ILE A 22 3.05 -4.58 -0.85
N TYR A 23 1.99 -4.57 -1.66
CA TYR A 23 2.07 -4.81 -3.09
C TYR A 23 1.63 -3.58 -3.85
N GLN A 24 2.16 -3.41 -5.06
CA GLN A 24 1.78 -2.30 -5.92
C GLN A 24 1.37 -2.78 -7.30
N CYS A 25 0.49 -2.03 -7.97
CA CYS A 25 0.28 -2.23 -9.40
C CYS A 25 1.39 -1.59 -10.23
N VAL A 26 1.46 -1.93 -11.52
CA VAL A 26 2.47 -1.37 -12.44
C VAL A 26 2.40 0.17 -12.60
N ARG A 27 1.33 0.81 -12.10
CA ARG A 27 1.18 2.28 -12.03
C ARG A 27 1.44 2.88 -10.65
N GLY A 28 1.76 2.07 -9.63
CA GLY A 28 2.20 2.55 -8.31
C GLY A 28 1.14 2.61 -7.21
N HIS A 29 -0.13 2.26 -7.45
CA HIS A 29 -1.12 2.16 -6.36
C HIS A 29 -0.74 1.00 -5.43
N SER A 30 -0.67 1.26 -4.13
CA SER A 30 -0.21 0.31 -3.11
C SER A 30 -1.37 -0.32 -2.35
N PHE A 31 -1.20 -1.58 -1.93
CA PHE A 31 -2.22 -2.41 -1.31
C PHE A 31 -1.60 -3.30 -0.23
N CYS A 32 -2.33 -3.53 0.85
CA CYS A 32 -1.93 -4.54 1.84
C CYS A 32 -2.07 -5.96 1.27
N GLN A 33 -1.35 -6.91 1.88
CA GLN A 33 -1.32 -8.31 1.43
C GLN A 33 -2.71 -8.97 1.42
N SER A 34 -3.53 -8.72 2.45
CA SER A 34 -4.86 -9.32 2.58
C SER A 34 -5.78 -8.92 1.43
N CYS A 35 -5.86 -7.62 1.14
CA CYS A 35 -6.65 -7.11 0.01
C CYS A 35 -6.09 -7.57 -1.33
N LYS A 36 -4.76 -7.54 -1.53
CA LYS A 36 -4.14 -7.97 -2.79
C LYS A 36 -4.43 -9.44 -3.11
N LYS A 37 -4.50 -10.33 -2.10
CA LYS A 37 -4.83 -11.76 -2.32
C LYS A 37 -6.21 -11.98 -2.94
N LEU A 38 -7.14 -11.05 -2.74
CA LEU A 38 -8.50 -11.11 -3.26
C LEU A 38 -8.67 -10.42 -4.62
N LEU A 39 -7.58 -9.85 -5.16
CA LEU A 39 -7.60 -9.01 -6.35
C LEU A 39 -6.62 -9.53 -7.41
N GLU A 40 -7.12 -9.76 -8.61
CA GLU A 40 -6.28 -10.12 -9.76
C GLU A 40 -5.74 -8.88 -10.50
N ILE A 41 -6.51 -7.78 -10.47
CA ILE A 41 -6.17 -6.50 -11.11
C ILE A 41 -6.37 -5.33 -10.15
N CYS A 42 -5.66 -4.24 -10.39
CA CYS A 42 -5.79 -3.03 -9.58
C CYS A 42 -7.23 -2.45 -9.70
N PRO A 43 -7.98 -2.30 -8.60
CA PRO A 43 -9.34 -1.78 -8.66
C PRO A 43 -9.38 -0.29 -9.06
N VAL A 44 -8.31 0.47 -8.78
CA VAL A 44 -8.20 1.90 -9.05
C VAL A 44 -7.94 2.19 -10.53
N CYS A 45 -6.96 1.52 -11.14
CA CYS A 45 -6.52 1.84 -12.51
C CYS A 45 -6.61 0.69 -13.50
N LYS A 46 -7.14 -0.48 -13.09
CA LYS A 46 -7.35 -1.69 -13.90
C LYS A 46 -6.07 -2.29 -14.52
N GLN A 47 -4.90 -1.94 -14.00
CA GLN A 47 -3.61 -2.48 -14.41
C GLN A 47 -3.18 -3.68 -13.54
N PRO A 48 -2.34 -4.57 -14.06
CA PRO A 48 -1.86 -5.74 -13.31
C PRO A 48 -1.00 -5.34 -12.11
N PHE A 49 -0.90 -6.27 -11.16
CA PHE A 49 0.01 -6.15 -10.01
C PHE A 49 1.45 -6.47 -10.40
N CYS A 50 2.40 -5.77 -9.77
CA CYS A 50 3.80 -6.16 -9.79
C CYS A 50 3.98 -7.50 -9.07
N ILE A 51 4.99 -8.27 -9.49
CA ILE A 51 5.37 -9.51 -8.81
C ILE A 51 6.05 -9.21 -7.47
N SER A 52 6.79 -8.09 -7.39
CA SER A 52 7.52 -7.66 -6.20
C SER A 52 6.63 -6.92 -5.19
N ARG A 53 7.11 -6.91 -3.95
CA ARG A 53 6.58 -6.05 -2.88
C ARG A 53 7.09 -4.62 -3.02
N ASN A 54 6.35 -3.67 -2.43
CA ASN A 54 6.73 -2.27 -2.31
C ASN A 54 7.55 -2.04 -1.03
N PHE A 55 8.81 -2.48 -1.05
CA PHE A 55 9.74 -2.35 0.07
C PHE A 55 9.99 -0.90 0.51
N ILE A 56 9.85 0.07 -0.41
CA ILE A 56 10.02 1.48 -0.07
C ILE A 56 8.88 1.94 0.83
N LEU A 57 7.63 1.63 0.49
CA LEU A 57 6.50 2.00 1.35
C LEU A 57 6.53 1.27 2.70
N GLU A 58 6.94 -0.01 2.72
CA GLU A 58 7.17 -0.75 3.98
C GLU A 58 8.15 0.00 4.91
N ARG A 59 9.27 0.49 4.36
CA ARG A 59 10.27 1.25 5.12
C ARG A 59 9.77 2.63 5.56
N ILE A 60 9.01 3.31 4.72
CA ILE A 60 8.44 4.63 5.05
C ILE A 60 7.47 4.49 6.22
N ILE A 61 6.54 3.52 6.17
CA ILE A 61 5.57 3.28 7.24
C ILE A 61 6.29 2.91 8.54
N SER A 62 7.27 2.01 8.48
CA SER A 62 8.08 1.65 9.66
C SER A 62 8.75 2.87 10.30
N LYS A 63 9.34 3.75 9.49
CA LYS A 63 10.00 4.96 10.00
C LYS A 63 9.02 6.01 10.49
N PHE A 64 7.87 6.13 9.83
CA PHE A 64 6.81 7.05 10.23
C PHE A 64 6.28 6.71 11.63
N SER A 65 6.08 5.42 11.91
CA SER A 65 5.66 4.92 13.23
C SER A 65 6.71 5.11 14.34
N GLU A 66 7.99 5.27 14.00
CA GLU A 66 9.06 5.57 14.97
C GLU A 66 9.16 7.07 15.32
N ILE A 67 8.72 7.94 14.39
CA ILE A 67 8.87 9.41 14.49
C ILE A 67 7.59 10.07 15.03
N LYS A 68 6.43 9.42 14.83
CA LYS A 68 5.15 9.83 15.42
C LYS A 68 5.11 9.50 16.92
#